data_AF-A0AA51HHK8-F1
#
_entry.id   AF-A0AA51HHK8-F1
#
_cell.length_a   1.000
_cell.length_b   1.000
_cell.length_c   1.000
_cell.angle_alpha   90.00
_cell.angle_beta   90.00
_cell.angle_gamma   90.00
#
_symmetry.space_group_name_H-M   'P 1'
#
loop_
_entity.id
_entity.type
_entity.pdbx_description
1 polymer ?
#
loop_
_entity_poly.entity_id
_entity_poly.type
_entity_poly.pdbx_seq_one_letter_code
_entity_poly.pdbx_strand_id
1 'polypeptide(L)' 'MIFQFVDGIKYKLHKPADMSFLNRYGKVFKVFDDQDSGNICFGTQLGEKRYFIKFAGVRTAEYNGDT' A
#
# COMPACT_ATOMS: atom_id res chain seq x y z
N MET A 1 -6.20 -1.34 13.99
CA MET A 1 -5.29 -1.30 12.81
C MET A 1 -4.25 -2.38 12.95
N ILE A 2 -3.76 -2.93 11.84
CA ILE A 2 -2.73 -3.96 11.79
C ILE A 2 -1.51 -3.36 11.09
N PHE A 3 -0.34 -3.50 11.70
CA PHE A 3 0.92 -3.08 11.11
C PHE A 3 1.51 -4.22 10.30
N GLN A 4 1.99 -3.90 9.10
CA GLN A 4 2.64 -4.80 8.17
C GLN A 4 3.92 -4.15 7.66
N PHE A 5 4.73 -4.93 6.95
CA PHE A 5 5.99 -4.47 6.38
C PHE A 5 6.09 -4.89 4.93
N VAL A 6 6.60 -3.99 4.09
CA VAL A 6 7.01 -4.28 2.71
C VAL A 6 8.38 -3.67 2.49
N ASP A 7 9.35 -4.47 2.04
CA ASP A 7 10.74 -4.03 1.86
C ASP A 7 11.36 -3.33 3.09
N GLY A 8 10.95 -3.75 4.30
CA GLY A 8 11.39 -3.16 5.57
C GLY A 8 10.66 -1.86 5.97
N ILE A 9 9.71 -1.39 5.16
CA ILE A 9 8.92 -0.19 5.43
C ILE A 9 7.62 -0.59 6.14
N LYS A 10 7.43 -0.05 7.34
CA LYS A 10 6.22 -0.24 8.14
C LYS A 10 5.05 0.54 7.55
N TYR A 11 3.89 -0.10 7.45
CA TYR A 11 2.62 0.54 7.09
C TYR A 11 1.44 -0.06 7.85
N LYS A 12 0.30 0.62 7.87
CA LYS A 12 -0.90 0.21 8.61
C LYS A 12 -2.12 0.05 7.70
N LEU A 13 -2.91 -0.99 7.95
CA LEU A 13 -4.23 -1.22 7.31
C LEU A 13 -5.27 -1.60 8.38
N HIS A 14 -6.57 -1.58 8.07
CA HIS A 14 -7.57 -2.17 8.97
C HIS A 14 -7.62 -3.70 8.91
N LYS A 15 -7.39 -4.26 7.72
CA LYS A 15 -7.34 -5.71 7.49
C LYS A 15 -6.05 -6.06 6.73
N PRO A 16 -5.48 -7.25 6.95
CA PRO A 16 -4.34 -7.70 6.15
C PRO A 16 -4.74 -7.79 4.68
N ALA A 17 -3.78 -7.53 3.79
CA ALA A 17 -3.96 -7.64 2.35
C ALA A 17 -2.64 -8.06 1.74
N ASP A 18 -2.70 -8.95 0.75
CA ASP A 18 -1.51 -9.40 0.04
C ASP A 18 -1.00 -8.30 -0.90
N MET A 19 0.22 -7.83 -0.62
CA MET A 19 0.91 -6.80 -1.40
C MET A 19 1.99 -7.40 -2.33
N SER A 20 2.03 -8.72 -2.50
CA SER A 20 2.99 -9.42 -3.37
C SER A 20 2.97 -8.94 -4.82
N PHE A 21 1.85 -8.36 -5.29
CA PHE A 21 1.74 -7.78 -6.63
C PHE A 21 2.71 -6.62 -6.87
N LEU A 22 3.17 -5.92 -5.82
CA LEU A 22 4.14 -4.83 -5.91
C LEU A 22 5.49 -5.30 -6.46
N ASN A 23 5.84 -6.58 -6.30
CA ASN A 23 7.08 -7.17 -6.82
C ASN A 23 7.23 -6.98 -8.34
N ARG A 24 6.11 -6.85 -9.08
CA ARG A 24 6.14 -6.58 -10.53
C ARG A 24 6.64 -5.17 -10.87
N TYR A 25 6.61 -4.26 -9.90
CA TYR A 25 6.99 -2.85 -10.04
C TYR A 25 8.30 -2.52 -9.30
N GLY A 26 8.98 -3.54 -8.78
CA GLY A 26 10.26 -3.42 -8.09
C GLY A 26 10.12 -3.16 -6.60
N LYS A 27 11.16 -2.55 -6.02
CA LYS A 27 11.29 -2.37 -4.58
C LYS A 27 10.47 -1.17 -4.12
N VAL A 28 9.69 -1.32 -3.05
CA VAL A 28 9.00 -0.23 -2.37
C VAL A 28 10.03 0.62 -1.63
N PHE A 29 10.00 1.93 -1.85
CA PHE A 29 10.81 2.90 -1.11
C PHE A 29 9.96 3.89 -0.29
N LYS A 30 8.65 3.96 -0.55
CA LYS A 30 7.72 4.81 0.19
C LYS A 30 6.32 4.18 0.21
N VAL A 31 5.66 4.27 1.37
CA VAL A 31 4.25 3.94 1.54
C VAL A 31 3.50 5.19 1.98
N PHE A 32 2.28 5.35 1.48
CA PHE A 32 1.32 6.39 1.88
C PHE A 32 0.06 5.67 2.37
N ASP A 33 -0.01 5.41 3.67
CA ASP A 33 -1.04 4.62 4.36
C ASP A 33 -2.04 5.47 5.16
N ASP A 34 -1.78 6.77 5.30
CA ASP A 34 -2.68 7.76 5.91
C ASP A 34 -3.68 8.36 4.89
N GLN A 35 -4.22 7.54 3.99
CA GLN A 35 -5.19 8.00 2.98
C GLN A 35 -6.62 7.74 3.45
N ASP A 36 -7.47 8.76 3.28
CA ASP A 36 -8.87 8.82 3.70
C ASP A 36 -9.87 8.20 2.71
N SER A 37 -9.43 7.93 1.47
CA SER A 37 -10.29 7.57 0.33
C SER A 37 -10.29 6.07 0.02
N GLY A 38 -10.09 5.21 1.03
CA GLY A 38 -10.18 3.75 0.85
C GLY A 38 -9.09 3.17 -0.08
N ASN A 39 -7.90 3.77 -0.06
CA ASN A 39 -6.76 3.32 -0.85
C ASN A 39 -5.46 3.43 -0.06
N ILE A 40 -4.45 2.68 -0.49
CA ILE A 40 -3.07 2.82 -0.04
C ILE A 40 -2.21 3.06 -1.27
N CYS A 41 -1.22 3.95 -1.15
CA CYS A 41 -0.33 4.24 -2.26
C CYS A 41 1.12 3.84 -1.97
N PHE A 42 1.86 3.52 -3.02
CA PHE A 42 3.26 3.07 -2.95
C PHE A 42 4.12 3.80 -3.97
N GLY A 43 5.29 4.26 -3.53
CA GLY A 43 6.41 4.58 -4.41
C GLY A 43 7.28 3.34 -4.59
N THR A 44 7.42 2.87 -5.82
CA THR A 44 8.26 1.71 -6.17
C THR A 44 9.33 2.07 -7.19
N GLN A 45 10.45 1.36 -7.16
CA GLN A 45 11.56 1.55 -8.08
C GLN A 45 11.99 0.22 -8.71
N LEU A 46 12.05 0.19 -10.04
CA LEU A 46 12.53 -0.93 -10.85
C LEU A 46 13.63 -0.43 -11.79
N GLY A 47 14.89 -0.69 -11.43
CA GLY A 47 16.04 -0.10 -12.11
C GLY A 47 16.00 1.44 -12.03
N GLU A 48 15.99 2.10 -13.18
CA GLU A 48 15.90 3.56 -13.29
C GLU A 48 14.46 4.09 -13.28
N LYS A 49 13.46 3.21 -13.42
CA LYS A 49 12.04 3.61 -13.47
C LYS A 49 11.46 3.71 -12.07
N ARG A 50 10.63 4.74 -11.85
CA ARG A 50 9.85 4.93 -10.62
C ARG A 50 8.36 4.92 -10.95
N TYR A 51 7.59 4.21 -10.14
CA TYR A 51 6.14 4.12 -10.26
C TYR A 51 5.46 4.64 -9.00
N PHE A 52 4.33 5.31 -9.20
CA PHE A 52 3.37 5.60 -8.15
C PHE A 52 2.17 4.68 -8.34
N ILE A 53 1.93 3.80 -7.38
CA ILE A 53 0.88 2.78 -7.42
C ILE A 53 -0.19 3.19 -6.44
N LYS A 54 -1.44 3.31 -6.91
CA LYS A 54 -2.62 3.52 -6.08
C LYS A 54 -3.44 2.23 -6.06
N PHE A 55 -3.57 1.61 -4.90
CA PHE A 55 -4.37 0.40 -4.72
C PHE A 55 -5.65 0.72 -3.95
N ALA A 56 -6.77 0.70 -4.66
CA ALA A 56 -8.10 1.01 -4.12
C ALA A 56 -8.82 -0.26 -3.64
N GLY A 57 -9.86 -0.11 -2.83
CA GLY A 57 -10.72 -1.21 -2.39
C GLY A 57 -10.13 -2.05 -1.24
N VAL A 58 -8.94 -1.71 -0.77
CA VAL A 58 -8.45 -2.13 0.54
C VAL A 58 -9.19 -1.30 1.59
N ARG A 59 -9.80 -1.96 2.58
CA ARG A 59 -10.36 -1.25 3.74
C ARG A 59 -9.20 -0.61 4.52
N THR A 60 -8.79 0.59 4.11
CA THR A 60 -7.80 1.43 4.79
C THR A 60 -8.43 2.10 6.00
N ALA A 61 -7.61 2.67 6.89
CA ALA A 61 -7.89 3.06 8.28
C ALA A 61 -9.15 3.93 8.57
N GLU A 62 -9.95 4.30 7.57
CA GLU A 62 -11.17 5.10 7.68
C GLU A 62 -12.34 4.60 6.79
N TYR A 63 -12.24 3.44 6.14
CA TYR A 63 -13.31 2.98 5.23
C TYR A 63 -14.49 2.29 5.96
N ASN A 64 -15.57 3.04 6.19
CA ASN A 64 -16.86 2.61 6.77
C ASN A 64 -17.87 2.04 5.75
N GLY A 65 -17.45 1.68 4.54
CA GLY A 65 -18.38 1.16 3.53
C GLY A 65 -18.79 -0.30 3.79
N ASP A 66 -20.09 -0.51 3.90
CA ASP A 66 -20.72 -1.84 3.88
C ASP A 66 -20.83 -2.31 2.42
N THR A 67 -20.08 -3.36 2.10
CA THR A 67 -20.33 -4.24 0.96
C THR A 67 -20.85 -5.55 1.49
#